data_AF-A0A4W5K8B9-F1
#
_entry.id   AF-A0A4W5K8B9-F1
#
_cell.length_a   1.000
_cell.length_b   1.000
_cell.length_c   1.000
_cell.angle_alpha   90.00
_cell.angle_beta   90.00
_cell.angle_gamma   90.00
#
_symmetry.space_group_name_H-M   'P 1'
#
loop_
_entity.id
_entity.type
_entity.pdbx_description
1 polymer ?
#
loop_
_entity_poly.entity_id
_entity_poly.type
_entity_poly.pdbx_seq_one_letter_code
_entity_poly.pdbx_strand_id
1 'polypeptide(L)'
;MMLDGQETAEGLDCISIIESLDRLLRKHPGLRNILPITTAKVPIVKFYHVRTGLEGDISLHNTLASHNTRLLASYAAIDPRVKTLCYVMKVLVKLCDIGDASRGSLSSYGYTLMVLFYLQQRNPPVIPVLQEIHDGEENPEVLVDGWNVYFYDDLENLVSHSAGVCGVSPELNKHGLYLQWCLFFTG
;
A
#
# COMPACT_ATOMS: atom_id res chain seq x y z
N MET A 1 -8.11 -0.25 12.43
CA MET A 1 -8.04 0.53 13.68
C MET A 1 -7.66 -0.44 14.79
N MET A 2 -6.64 -0.11 15.59
CA MET A 2 -6.37 -0.83 16.84
C MET A 2 -7.41 -0.38 17.86
N LEU A 3 -7.97 -1.31 18.63
CA LEU A 3 -8.80 -0.95 19.77
C LEU A 3 -7.86 -0.68 20.95
N ASP A 4 -8.06 0.45 21.65
CA ASP A 4 -7.19 0.87 22.74
C ASP A 4 -7.01 -0.26 23.77
N GLY A 5 -5.75 -0.66 24.00
CA GLY A 5 -5.37 -1.70 24.97
C GLY A 5 -5.28 -3.14 24.45
N GLN A 6 -5.46 -3.39 23.15
CA GLN A 6 -5.28 -4.72 22.55
C GLN A 6 -4.24 -4.67 21.41
N GLU A 7 -3.07 -5.29 21.61
CA GLU A 7 -1.99 -5.33 20.62
C GLU A 7 -2.32 -6.25 19.43
N THR A 8 -3.12 -7.30 19.64
CA THR A 8 -3.47 -8.30 18.61
C THR A 8 -4.98 -8.51 18.49
N ALA A 9 -5.41 -9.12 17.39
CA ALA A 9 -6.81 -9.51 17.18
C ALA A 9 -7.17 -10.81 17.92
N GLU A 10 -6.23 -11.42 18.65
CA GLU A 10 -6.44 -12.72 19.29
C GLU A 10 -7.51 -12.62 20.39
N GLY A 11 -8.57 -13.41 20.24
CA GLY A 11 -9.71 -13.40 21.16
C GLY A 11 -10.76 -12.33 20.88
N LEU A 12 -10.58 -11.46 19.87
CA LEU A 12 -11.63 -10.56 19.42
C LEU A 12 -12.62 -11.29 18.51
N ASP A 13 -13.91 -11.21 18.87
CA ASP A 13 -14.99 -11.59 17.97
C ASP A 13 -15.20 -10.49 16.92
N CYS A 14 -14.34 -10.51 15.90
CA CYS A 14 -14.37 -9.56 14.80
C CYS A 14 -15.73 -9.51 14.10
N ILE A 15 -16.49 -10.61 14.07
CA ILE A 15 -17.81 -10.64 13.43
C ILE A 15 -18.80 -9.82 14.25
N SER A 16 -18.92 -10.07 15.56
CA SER A 16 -19.86 -9.30 16.39
C SER A 16 -19.50 -7.81 16.49
N ILE A 17 -18.22 -7.48 16.40
CA ILE A 17 -17.77 -6.08 16.34
C ILE A 17 -18.19 -5.44 15.01
N ILE A 18 -18.00 -6.12 13.87
CA ILE A 18 -18.46 -5.63 12.56
C ILE A 18 -19.98 -5.45 12.53
N GLU A 19 -20.75 -6.39 13.08
CA GLU A 19 -22.21 -6.28 13.18
C GLU A 19 -22.65 -5.11 14.10
N SER A 20 -21.92 -4.89 15.18
CA SER A 20 -22.17 -3.75 16.07
C SER A 20 -21.82 -2.43 15.41
N LEU A 21 -20.74 -2.39 14.65
CA LEU A 21 -20.33 -1.24 13.86
C LEU A 21 -21.35 -0.93 12.75
N ASP A 22 -21.85 -1.93 12.02
CA ASP A 22 -22.92 -1.76 11.03
C ASP A 22 -24.16 -1.07 11.64
N ARG A 23 -24.62 -1.55 12.81
CA ARG A 23 -25.74 -0.95 13.55
C ARG A 23 -25.49 0.51 13.95
N LEU A 24 -24.26 0.87 14.29
CA LEU A 24 -23.88 2.24 14.64
C LEU A 24 -23.80 3.14 13.40
N LEU A 25 -23.15 2.68 12.33
CA LEU A 25 -22.99 3.46 11.10
C LEU A 25 -24.33 3.73 10.41
N ARG A 26 -25.29 2.80 10.47
CA ARG A 26 -26.66 2.99 9.96
C ARG A 26 -27.41 4.15 10.65
N LYS A 27 -27.04 4.49 11.89
CA LYS A 27 -27.64 5.62 12.62
C LYS A 27 -27.01 6.96 12.25
N HIS A 28 -25.86 6.96 11.58
CA HIS A 28 -25.15 8.19 11.25
C HIS A 28 -25.81 8.90 10.05
N PRO A 29 -26.27 10.16 10.19
CA PRO A 29 -27.09 10.82 9.17
C PRO A 29 -26.33 11.06 7.86
N GLY A 30 -25.01 11.19 7.92
CA GLY A 30 -24.13 11.42 6.76
C GLY A 30 -23.67 10.16 6.02
N LEU A 31 -24.05 8.96 6.47
CA LEU A 31 -23.63 7.70 5.84
C LEU A 31 -24.82 7.01 5.16
N ARG A 32 -24.54 6.36 4.02
CA ARG A 32 -25.49 5.56 3.23
C ARG A 32 -24.80 4.29 2.75
N ASN A 33 -25.57 3.37 2.18
CA ASN A 33 -25.09 2.13 1.57
C ASN A 33 -24.16 1.33 2.51
N ILE A 34 -24.55 1.21 3.79
CA ILE A 34 -23.76 0.44 4.76
C ILE A 34 -23.84 -1.04 4.39
N LEU A 35 -22.68 -1.65 4.11
CA LEU A 35 -22.56 -3.03 3.69
C LEU A 35 -21.45 -3.74 4.49
N PRO A 36 -21.80 -4.57 5.48
CA PRO A 36 -20.83 -5.41 6.15
C PRO A 36 -20.43 -6.58 5.24
N ILE A 37 -19.12 -6.86 5.17
CA ILE A 37 -18.51 -7.98 4.45
C ILE A 37 -17.66 -8.75 5.44
N THR A 38 -18.25 -9.76 6.07
CA THR A 38 -17.62 -10.56 7.14
C THR A 38 -16.91 -11.81 6.63
N THR A 39 -17.17 -12.22 5.38
CA THR A 39 -16.64 -13.47 4.79
C THR A 39 -15.30 -13.27 4.06
N ALA A 40 -14.84 -12.03 3.89
CA ALA A 40 -13.56 -11.74 3.29
C ALA A 40 -12.41 -12.05 4.26
N LYS A 41 -11.19 -12.24 3.72
CA LYS A 41 -9.98 -12.48 4.53
C LYS A 41 -9.77 -11.39 5.60
N VAL A 42 -10.11 -10.15 5.28
CA VAL A 42 -10.15 -9.03 6.22
C VAL A 42 -11.60 -8.54 6.27
N PRO A 43 -12.34 -8.78 7.37
CA PRO A 43 -13.70 -8.28 7.53
C PRO A 43 -13.75 -6.76 7.48
N ILE A 44 -14.71 -6.22 6.72
CA ILE A 44 -14.90 -4.78 6.54
C ILE A 44 -16.36 -4.36 6.62
N VAL A 45 -16.61 -3.09 6.93
CA VAL A 45 -17.88 -2.42 6.64
C VAL A 45 -17.65 -1.34 5.60
N LYS A 46 -18.28 -1.49 4.43
CA LYS A 46 -18.31 -0.45 3.40
C LYS A 46 -19.39 0.57 3.70
N PHE A 47 -19.13 1.83 3.37
CA PHE A 47 -20.10 2.91 3.51
C PHE A 47 -19.88 3.97 2.42
N TYR A 48 -20.93 4.75 2.16
CA TYR A 48 -20.88 5.94 1.33
C TYR A 48 -21.11 7.18 2.18
N HIS A 49 -20.16 8.12 2.16
CA HIS A 49 -20.28 9.39 2.87
C HIS A 49 -20.88 10.46 1.96
N VAL A 50 -22.11 10.87 2.28
CA VAL A 50 -22.95 11.70 1.42
C VAL A 50 -22.33 13.07 1.14
N ARG A 51 -21.69 13.70 2.13
CA ARG A 51 -21.18 15.08 1.99
C ARG A 51 -19.97 15.15 1.06
N THR A 52 -19.09 14.15 1.10
CA THR A 52 -17.87 14.14 0.26
C THR A 52 -18.07 13.36 -1.03
N GLY A 53 -19.15 12.58 -1.13
CA GLY A 53 -19.40 11.68 -2.26
C GLY A 53 -18.39 10.52 -2.35
N LEU A 54 -17.75 10.17 -1.23
CA LEU A 54 -16.70 9.16 -1.18
C LEU A 54 -17.23 7.85 -0.59
N GLU A 55 -16.79 6.74 -1.18
CA GLU A 55 -16.88 5.43 -0.57
C GLU A 55 -15.71 5.21 0.38
N GLY A 56 -15.95 4.48 1.47
CA GLY A 56 -14.94 4.11 2.44
C GLY A 56 -15.20 2.74 3.03
N ASP A 57 -14.13 2.11 3.48
CA ASP A 57 -14.13 0.80 4.11
C ASP A 57 -13.54 0.92 5.52
N ILE A 58 -14.19 0.32 6.51
CA ILE A 58 -13.64 0.20 7.88
C ILE A 58 -13.28 -1.26 8.11
N SER A 59 -12.00 -1.53 8.35
CA SER A 59 -11.47 -2.85 8.73
C SER A 59 -11.02 -2.89 10.18
N LEU A 60 -11.23 -4.03 10.84
CA LEU A 60 -10.66 -4.30 12.17
C LEU A 60 -9.24 -4.87 12.05
N HIS A 61 -8.35 -4.44 12.94
CA HIS A 61 -7.00 -5.01 13.12
C HIS A 61 -6.14 -5.23 11.86
N ASN A 62 -6.30 -4.40 10.83
CA ASN A 62 -5.46 -4.45 9.64
C ASN A 62 -4.14 -3.68 9.84
N THR A 63 -3.35 -4.12 10.82
CA THR A 63 -2.05 -3.55 11.22
C THR A 63 -1.04 -3.57 10.09
N LEU A 64 -0.90 -4.71 9.40
CA LEU A 64 0.00 -4.89 8.26
C LEU A 64 -0.28 -3.88 7.14
N ALA A 65 -1.54 -3.54 6.88
CA ALA A 65 -1.86 -2.50 5.89
C ALA A 65 -1.35 -1.11 6.29
N SER A 66 -1.29 -0.81 7.59
CA SER A 66 -0.69 0.44 8.09
C SER A 66 0.80 0.50 7.79
N HIS A 67 1.53 -0.59 8.08
CA HIS A 67 2.96 -0.70 7.77
C HIS A 67 3.23 -0.60 6.27
N ASN A 68 2.47 -1.32 5.44
CA ASN A 68 2.59 -1.22 3.99
C ASN A 68 2.27 0.20 3.49
N THR A 69 1.29 0.88 4.08
CA THR A 69 0.98 2.28 3.73
C THR A 69 2.16 3.20 4.02
N ARG A 70 2.84 3.03 5.16
CA ARG A 70 4.07 3.79 5.48
C ARG A 70 5.21 3.44 4.53
N LEU A 71 5.39 2.17 4.17
CA LEU A 71 6.40 1.73 3.21
C LEU A 71 6.19 2.40 1.84
N LEU A 72 4.95 2.36 1.31
CA LEU A 72 4.60 2.99 0.03
C LEU A 72 4.78 4.50 0.07
N ALA A 73 4.44 5.15 1.19
CA ALA A 73 4.67 6.58 1.39
C ALA A 73 6.17 6.91 1.37
N SER A 74 7.00 6.06 1.98
CA SER A 74 8.46 6.23 2.00
C SER A 74 9.04 6.13 0.59
N TYR A 75 8.67 5.10 -0.18
CA TYR A 75 9.07 5.00 -1.60
C TYR A 75 8.64 6.21 -2.43
N ALA A 76 7.41 6.70 -2.22
CA ALA A 76 6.91 7.87 -2.93
C ALA A 76 7.64 9.17 -2.57
N ALA A 77 8.34 9.22 -1.45
CA ALA A 77 9.15 10.35 -1.02
C ALA A 77 10.60 10.29 -1.51
N ILE A 78 11.12 9.10 -1.87
CA ILE A 78 12.48 8.93 -2.41
C ILE A 78 12.64 9.67 -3.76
N ASP A 79 11.73 9.45 -4.71
CA ASP A 79 11.84 10.00 -6.06
C ASP A 79 10.47 10.39 -6.64
N PRO A 80 10.29 11.62 -7.19
CA PRO A 80 9.04 12.06 -7.81
C PRO A 80 8.51 11.16 -8.94
N ARG A 81 9.40 10.42 -9.62
CA ARG A 81 9.05 9.49 -10.70
C ARG A 81 8.24 8.31 -10.18
N VAL A 82 8.42 7.90 -8.92
CA VAL A 82 7.60 6.86 -8.26
C VAL A 82 6.14 7.27 -8.27
N LYS A 83 5.83 8.46 -7.71
CA LYS A 83 4.46 9.00 -7.71
C LYS A 83 3.91 9.08 -9.12
N THR A 84 4.69 9.65 -10.05
CA THR A 84 4.28 9.82 -11.45
C THR A 84 3.86 8.50 -12.09
N LEU A 85 4.68 7.46 -11.99
CA LEU A 85 4.39 6.16 -12.59
C LEU A 85 3.22 5.45 -11.91
N CYS A 86 3.12 5.52 -10.58
CA CYS A 86 1.97 4.97 -9.86
C CYS A 86 0.65 5.62 -10.31
N TYR A 87 0.63 6.94 -10.54
CA TYR A 87 -0.54 7.63 -11.07
C TYR A 87 -0.87 7.22 -12.50
N VAL A 88 0.13 7.16 -13.39
CA VAL A 88 -0.07 6.71 -14.77
C VAL A 88 -0.62 5.29 -14.80
N MET A 89 -0.04 4.38 -14.01
CA MET A 89 -0.50 2.99 -13.90
C MET A 89 -1.94 2.92 -13.39
N LYS A 90 -2.26 3.71 -12.35
CA LYS A 90 -3.61 3.76 -11.79
C LYS A 90 -4.65 4.22 -12.82
N VAL A 91 -4.31 5.21 -13.64
CA VAL A 91 -5.19 5.67 -14.72
C VAL A 91 -5.35 4.59 -15.78
N LEU A 92 -4.26 3.97 -16.24
CA LEU A 92 -4.28 2.90 -17.24
C LEU A 92 -5.16 1.72 -16.80
N VAL A 93 -4.89 1.19 -15.60
CA VAL A 93 -5.61 0.05 -15.02
C VAL A 93 -7.10 0.34 -14.88
N LYS A 94 -7.47 1.58 -14.54
CA LYS A 94 -8.86 2.02 -14.48
C LYS A 94 -9.50 2.09 -15.88
N LEU A 95 -8.79 2.61 -16.87
CA LEU A 95 -9.28 2.69 -18.26
C LEU A 95 -9.48 1.30 -18.88
N CYS A 96 -8.66 0.33 -18.49
CA CYS A 96 -8.75 -1.05 -18.95
C CYS A 96 -9.75 -1.92 -18.14
N ASP A 97 -10.38 -1.37 -17.08
CA ASP A 97 -11.26 -2.11 -16.15
C ASP A 97 -10.60 -3.35 -15.52
N ILE A 98 -9.30 -3.27 -15.19
CA ILE A 98 -8.53 -4.39 -14.60
C ILE A 98 -8.03 -4.10 -13.18
N GLY A 99 -8.60 -3.10 -12.49
CA GLY A 99 -8.16 -2.61 -11.19
C GLY A 99 -9.00 -2.99 -9.97
N ASP A 100 -9.94 -3.92 -10.12
CA ASP A 100 -10.90 -4.32 -9.09
C ASP A 100 -10.75 -5.79 -8.69
N ALA A 101 -10.05 -6.01 -7.57
CA ALA A 101 -9.85 -7.34 -7.00
C ALA A 101 -11.15 -8.04 -6.58
N SER A 102 -12.22 -7.30 -6.29
CA SER A 102 -13.52 -7.90 -5.98
C SER A 102 -14.20 -8.51 -7.21
N ARG A 103 -13.76 -8.11 -8.41
CA ARG A 103 -14.22 -8.64 -9.71
C ARG A 103 -13.21 -9.59 -10.37
N GLY A 104 -12.20 -10.03 -9.62
CA GLY A 104 -11.22 -11.05 -10.07
C GLY A 104 -9.98 -10.52 -10.78
N SER A 105 -9.77 -9.20 -10.84
CA SER A 105 -8.54 -8.61 -11.38
C SER A 105 -7.53 -8.30 -10.25
N LEU A 106 -6.42 -7.61 -10.56
CA LEU A 106 -5.49 -7.14 -9.52
C LEU A 106 -6.02 -5.89 -8.83
N SER A 107 -5.67 -5.72 -7.55
CA SER A 107 -5.96 -4.48 -6.82
C SER A 107 -5.04 -3.35 -7.25
N SER A 108 -5.46 -2.10 -7.01
CA SER A 108 -4.59 -0.92 -7.21
C SER A 108 -3.27 -1.02 -6.42
N TYR A 109 -3.30 -1.68 -5.25
CA TYR A 109 -2.10 -1.97 -4.46
C TYR A 109 -1.16 -2.94 -5.20
N GLY A 110 -1.68 -4.02 -5.79
CA GLY A 110 -0.90 -4.96 -6.58
C GLY A 110 -0.14 -4.28 -7.73
N TYR A 111 -0.81 -3.42 -8.49
CA TYR A 111 -0.16 -2.63 -9.55
C TYR A 111 0.89 -1.65 -9.01
N THR A 112 0.65 -1.07 -7.83
CA THR A 112 1.65 -0.21 -7.18
C THR A 112 2.92 -0.99 -6.86
N LEU A 113 2.79 -2.22 -6.34
CA LEU A 113 3.94 -3.10 -6.09
C LEU A 113 4.68 -3.46 -7.38
N MET A 114 3.96 -3.72 -8.49
CA MET A 114 4.60 -3.98 -9.80
C MET A 114 5.42 -2.79 -10.29
N VAL A 115 4.93 -1.56 -10.06
CA VAL A 115 5.70 -0.33 -10.39
C VAL A 115 6.95 -0.22 -9.53
N LEU A 116 6.83 -0.42 -8.21
CA LEU A 116 7.98 -0.37 -7.30
C LEU A 116 9.04 -1.41 -7.66
N PHE A 117 8.62 -2.65 -7.90
CA PHE A 117 9.50 -3.74 -8.32
C PHE A 117 10.24 -3.39 -9.62
N TYR A 118 9.53 -2.90 -10.63
CA TYR A 118 10.18 -2.46 -11.89
C TYR A 118 11.26 -1.39 -11.65
N LEU A 119 11.00 -0.42 -10.78
CA LEU A 119 11.93 0.66 -10.45
C LEU A 119 13.16 0.17 -9.66
N GLN A 120 13.00 -0.84 -8.82
CA GLN A 120 14.09 -1.53 -8.13
C GLN A 120 14.95 -2.35 -9.10
N GLN A 121 14.34 -2.95 -10.13
CA GLN A 121 15.03 -3.77 -11.12
C GLN A 121 15.63 -2.96 -12.29
N ARG A 122 15.75 -1.63 -12.17
CA ARG A 122 16.45 -0.82 -13.17
C ARG A 122 17.96 -0.94 -13.00
N ASN A 123 18.68 -0.69 -14.10
CA ASN A 123 20.12 -0.62 -14.10
C ASN A 123 20.57 0.74 -14.66
N PRO A 124 20.95 1.70 -13.80
CA PRO A 124 20.95 1.62 -12.33
C PRO A 124 19.52 1.66 -11.74
N PRO A 125 19.31 1.18 -10.50
CA PRO A 125 17.99 1.18 -9.85
C PRO A 125 17.54 2.62 -9.56
N VAL A 126 16.24 2.86 -9.69
CA VAL A 126 15.64 4.19 -9.42
C VAL A 126 15.33 4.37 -7.94
N ILE A 127 14.97 3.29 -7.26
CA ILE A 127 14.74 3.23 -5.81
C ILE A 127 15.39 1.95 -5.27
N PRO A 128 15.82 1.94 -3.99
CA PRO A 128 16.38 0.75 -3.37
C PRO A 128 15.28 -0.23 -2.90
N VAL A 129 15.69 -1.32 -2.25
CA VAL A 129 14.81 -2.18 -1.46
C VAL A 129 14.94 -1.73 0.01
N LEU A 130 14.00 -0.91 0.50
CA LEU A 130 14.07 -0.33 1.87
C LEU A 130 14.11 -1.38 2.98
N GLN A 131 13.59 -2.58 2.71
CA GLN A 131 13.54 -3.70 3.66
C GLN A 131 14.91 -4.38 3.85
N GLU A 132 15.86 -4.14 2.94
CA GLU A 132 17.22 -4.70 2.97
C GLU A 132 18.27 -3.67 3.44
N ILE A 133 17.85 -2.45 3.78
CA ILE A 133 18.74 -1.39 4.28
C ILE A 133 18.73 -1.40 5.80
N HIS A 134 19.90 -1.59 6.40
CA HIS A 134 20.13 -1.49 7.85
C HIS A 134 21.63 -1.30 8.15
N ASP A 135 21.93 -0.74 9.32
CA ASP A 135 23.31 -0.40 9.72
C ASP A 135 24.04 -1.59 10.39
N GLY A 136 23.30 -2.60 10.83
CA GLY A 136 23.83 -3.78 11.53
C GLY A 136 24.26 -4.93 10.61
N GLU A 137 24.91 -5.96 11.17
CA GLU A 137 25.21 -7.20 10.45
C GLU A 137 23.97 -8.09 10.27
N GLU A 138 22.98 -7.95 11.16
CA GLU A 138 21.73 -8.71 11.13
C GLU A 138 20.54 -7.82 10.73
N ASN A 139 19.59 -8.41 10.02
CA ASN A 139 18.34 -7.74 9.65
C ASN A 139 17.52 -7.41 10.91
N PRO A 140 17.11 -6.15 11.11
CA PRO A 140 16.24 -5.80 12.23
C PRO A 140 14.90 -6.54 12.13
N GLU A 141 14.44 -7.07 13.26
CA GLU A 141 13.15 -7.75 13.36
C GLU A 141 12.13 -6.90 14.10
N VAL A 142 11.12 -6.43 13.36
CA VAL A 142 9.94 -5.77 13.92
C VAL A 142 8.75 -6.63 13.56
N LEU A 143 8.28 -7.47 14.47
CA LEU A 143 7.22 -8.44 14.17
C LEU A 143 5.83 -7.87 14.44
N VAL A 144 4.95 -7.98 13.43
CA VAL A 144 3.52 -7.69 13.55
C VAL A 144 2.76 -8.84 12.93
N ASP A 145 1.85 -9.45 13.69
CA ASP A 145 1.09 -10.65 13.29
C ASP A 145 1.98 -11.78 12.71
N GLY A 146 3.18 -11.93 13.28
CA GLY A 146 4.17 -12.96 12.87
C GLY A 146 5.00 -12.61 11.63
N TRP A 147 4.86 -11.41 11.07
CA TRP A 147 5.63 -10.95 9.90
C TRP A 147 6.60 -9.85 10.28
N ASN A 148 7.84 -9.91 9.79
CA ASN A 148 8.78 -8.80 9.92
C ASN A 148 8.33 -7.65 9.02
N VAL A 149 7.96 -6.52 9.63
CA VAL A 149 7.49 -5.30 8.97
C VAL A 149 8.55 -4.19 8.97
N TYR A 150 9.79 -4.52 9.30
CA TYR A 150 10.91 -3.59 9.22
C TYR A 150 11.11 -3.08 7.79
N PHE A 151 11.40 -1.78 7.69
CA PHE A 151 11.98 -1.15 6.52
C PHE A 151 12.68 0.13 6.97
N TYR A 152 13.72 0.54 6.25
CA TYR A 152 14.43 1.78 6.50
C TYR A 152 13.54 2.99 6.14
N ASP A 153 13.25 3.85 7.12
CA ASP A 153 12.37 5.02 6.95
C ASP A 153 13.04 6.37 7.19
N ASP A 154 14.35 6.38 7.51
CA ASP A 154 15.16 7.60 7.58
C ASP A 154 15.61 8.06 6.19
N LEU A 155 14.70 8.70 5.47
CA LEU A 155 14.97 9.15 4.10
C LEU A 155 16.04 10.24 3.98
N GLU A 156 16.32 10.98 5.06
CA GLU A 156 17.35 12.02 5.07
C GLU A 156 18.75 11.39 5.00
N ASN A 157 18.96 10.30 5.73
CA ASN A 157 20.20 9.52 5.74
C ASN A 157 20.23 8.40 4.69
N LEU A 158 19.23 8.32 3.82
CA LEU A 158 19.23 7.33 2.73
C LEU A 158 20.36 7.57 1.74
N VAL A 159 20.73 8.83 1.47
CA VAL A 159 21.75 9.19 0.46
C VAL A 159 23.15 8.71 0.85
N SER A 160 23.47 8.70 2.16
CA SER A 160 24.75 8.19 2.66
C SER A 160 24.85 6.66 2.53
N HIS A 161 23.74 5.95 2.66
CA HIS A 161 23.65 4.50 2.44
C HIS A 161 23.57 4.12 0.96
N SER A 162 22.91 4.95 0.15
CA SER A 162 22.65 4.65 -1.26
C SER A 162 23.80 5.06 -2.20
N ALA A 163 24.87 5.68 -1.69
CA ALA A 163 26.01 6.14 -2.49
C ALA A 163 26.71 5.01 -3.29
N GLY A 164 26.46 3.74 -2.95
CA GLY A 164 26.88 2.56 -3.72
C GLY A 164 25.78 1.80 -4.46
N VAL A 165 24.49 2.12 -4.26
CA VAL A 165 23.34 1.30 -4.72
C VAL A 165 22.43 2.05 -5.68
N CYS A 166 22.17 3.34 -5.46
CA CYS A 166 21.35 4.16 -6.36
C CYS A 166 22.23 5.15 -7.11
N GLY A 167 22.67 4.76 -8.31
CA GLY A 167 23.02 5.74 -9.32
C GLY A 167 21.72 6.43 -9.71
N VAL A 168 21.45 7.60 -9.12
CA VAL A 168 20.29 8.44 -9.48
C VAL A 168 20.48 8.85 -10.93
N SER A 169 20.09 7.99 -11.87
CA SER A 169 20.34 8.23 -13.29
C SER A 169 19.46 9.41 -13.70
N PRO A 170 20.06 10.58 -14.03
CA PRO A 170 19.31 11.77 -14.38
C PRO A 170 18.61 11.62 -15.73
N GLU A 171 18.95 10.59 -16.50
CA GLU A 171 18.69 10.57 -17.94
C GLU A 171 17.35 9.96 -18.35
N LEU A 172 16.68 9.18 -17.49
CA LEU A 172 15.38 8.63 -17.85
C LEU A 172 14.24 9.59 -17.51
N ASN A 173 13.78 10.30 -18.54
CA ASN A 173 12.58 11.11 -18.46
C ASN A 173 11.35 10.23 -18.12
N LYS A 174 10.36 10.84 -17.44
CA LYS A 174 9.12 10.18 -16.99
C LYS A 174 8.37 9.40 -18.09
N HIS A 175 8.49 9.82 -19.34
CA HIS A 175 7.81 9.17 -20.48
C HIS A 175 8.53 7.88 -20.90
N GLY A 176 9.86 7.87 -20.89
CA GLY A 176 10.69 6.70 -21.17
C GLY A 176 10.48 5.59 -20.15
N LEU A 177 10.34 5.93 -18.87
CA LEU A 177 10.09 4.94 -17.81
C LEU A 177 8.75 4.20 -18.01
N TYR A 178 7.70 4.89 -18.42
CA TYR A 178 6.42 4.24 -18.66
C TYR A 178 6.48 3.27 -19.84
N LEU A 179 7.06 3.69 -20.97
CA LEU A 179 7.20 2.82 -22.15
C LEU A 179 8.06 1.60 -21.84
N GLN A 180 9.15 1.79 -21.09
CA GLN A 180 9.99 0.68 -20.65
C GLN A 180 9.30 -0.22 -19.62
N TRP A 181 8.41 0.31 -18.78
CA TRP A 181 7.59 -0.51 -17.89
C TRP A 181 6.69 -1.43 -18.71
N CYS A 182 6.02 -0.92 -19.75
CA CYS A 182 5.22 -1.75 -20.64
C CYS A 182 6.06 -2.87 -21.25
N LEU A 183 7.21 -2.53 -21.83
CA LEU A 183 8.13 -3.52 -22.41
C LEU A 183 8.64 -4.53 -21.39
N PHE A 184 8.87 -4.13 -20.14
CA PHE A 184 9.37 -5.01 -19.09
C PHE A 184 8.36 -6.12 -18.71
N PHE A 185 7.06 -5.83 -18.77
CA PHE A 185 6.01 -6.80 -18.43
C PHE A 185 5.35 -7.47 -19.65
N THR A 186 5.68 -7.04 -20.87
CA THR A 186 5.18 -7.66 -22.12
C THR A 186 6.27 -8.32 -22.96
N GLY A 187 7.52 -8.27 -22.53
CA GLY A 187 8.71 -8.79 -23.22
C GLY A 187 9.14 -10.16 -22.73
#